data_AF-A0A954K0E9-F1
#
_entry.id   AF-A0A954K0E9-F1
#
_cell.length_a   1.000
_cell.length_b   1.000
_cell.length_c   1.000
_cell.angle_alpha   90.00
_cell.angle_beta   90.00
_cell.angle_gamma   90.00
#
_symmetry.space_group_name_H-M   'P 1'
#
loop_
_entity.id
_entity.type
_entity.pdbx_description
1 polymer ?
#
loop_
_entity_poly.entity_id
_entity_poly.type
_entity_poly.pdbx_seq_one_letter_code
_entity_poly.pdbx_strand_id
1 'polypeptide(L)'
;MLRKRNKRSALRHIQTEALERRELLAATALQVTVENLSPEGGLAATPFWVGFHNGSFQLGRQNRSADRFGGLELLAEEGDTSELAARFDATSRGIDATITAPAGFSGAPVFEPGETVSQIITVNNTLRDRYFSFASMIIPSNDSFIANLNAREYEVFDKRGRFVRPVTINIYGRDVWDAGTEVNDAFGGAAFSTEGGSSVDENGVIHRSTGLGDFIGTGLPTGTDLDSAFIGQTPLARITISLASRPSGPIDRTGPEATLIADTVTEVGTSEHEIQVIYSDPSGVDTATIGTNDLTITGSLGRRLRVRSVTTDAYPGTAPRTVVATYIVTASDGEFNVADNGRYQVSLNRRSVRDTVGNNNLSTRLGNFSVDVAARLQIQIENLAPEGGLAQTPFWVGVHDGRFDLGTVGTSASGFGGLELLAEEGDTSGVSERFAATSSGVDATITSPVGFAGAPVFEPGEVVTRNLDVRNPHLNRYFSYASMIIPSNDAFLANLNSREVQLFDARGKFRGRQTINIFGRNVWDAGTELNRVNGGAAFSTEGGIGVNETGVIHAHAGLNDFIGSGLPTGSTLTSAFSPGTLLARITITLIS
;
A
#
# COMPACT_ATOMS: atom_id res chain seq x y z
N MET A 1 -61.80 -46.71 62.85
CA MET A 1 -60.50 -46.88 62.16
C MET A 1 -60.39 -46.08 60.84
N LEU A 2 -61.06 -44.91 60.67
CA LEU A 2 -61.25 -44.28 59.35
C LEU A 2 -60.76 -42.83 59.16
N ARG A 3 -59.90 -42.28 60.03
CA ARG A 3 -59.46 -40.87 59.93
C ARG A 3 -57.97 -40.63 59.61
N LYS A 4 -57.16 -41.67 59.42
CA LYS A 4 -55.71 -41.51 59.15
C LYS A 4 -55.27 -41.63 57.68
N ARG A 5 -56.15 -42.03 56.74
CA ARG A 5 -55.78 -42.18 55.31
C ARG A 5 -55.83 -40.88 54.48
N ASN A 6 -56.68 -39.90 54.83
CA ASN A 6 -56.81 -38.66 54.03
C ASN A 6 -55.72 -37.60 54.25
N LYS A 7 -55.07 -37.56 55.43
CA LYS A 7 -54.00 -36.56 55.68
C LYS A 7 -52.72 -36.83 54.90
N ARG A 8 -52.37 -38.09 54.62
CA ARG A 8 -51.18 -38.44 53.81
C ARG A 8 -51.37 -38.13 52.32
N SER A 9 -52.61 -38.21 51.80
CA SER A 9 -52.93 -37.84 50.42
C SER A 9 -52.83 -36.32 50.21
N ALA A 10 -53.43 -35.53 51.12
CA ALA A 10 -53.37 -34.08 51.07
C ALA A 10 -51.96 -33.52 51.30
N LEU A 11 -51.16 -34.11 52.20
CA LEU A 11 -49.76 -33.73 52.40
C LEU A 11 -48.86 -34.11 51.22
N ARG A 12 -49.13 -35.24 50.55
CA ARG A 12 -48.47 -35.56 49.26
C ARG A 12 -48.88 -34.55 48.20
N HIS A 13 -50.16 -34.24 48.04
CA HIS A 13 -50.65 -33.31 47.02
C HIS A 13 -50.10 -31.89 47.23
N ILE A 14 -50.03 -31.39 48.47
CA ILE A 14 -49.43 -30.09 48.81
C ILE A 14 -47.90 -30.12 48.65
N GLN A 15 -47.23 -31.25 48.92
CA GLN A 15 -45.81 -31.40 48.60
C GLN A 15 -45.56 -31.47 47.09
N THR A 16 -46.44 -32.11 46.31
CA THR A 16 -46.35 -32.15 44.85
C THR A 16 -46.64 -30.78 44.26
N GLU A 17 -47.65 -30.05 44.72
CA GLU A 17 -47.93 -28.67 44.30
C GLU A 17 -46.84 -27.69 44.75
N ALA A 18 -46.18 -27.91 45.89
CA ALA A 18 -45.05 -27.11 46.35
C ALA A 18 -43.71 -27.52 45.68
N LEU A 19 -43.58 -28.76 45.19
CA LEU A 19 -42.49 -29.19 44.30
C LEU A 19 -42.70 -28.65 42.90
N GLU A 20 -43.92 -28.72 42.36
CA GLU A 20 -44.34 -28.17 41.07
C GLU A 20 -44.28 -26.64 41.07
N ARG A 21 -44.58 -25.96 42.20
CA ARG A 21 -44.32 -24.51 42.38
C ARG A 21 -42.87 -24.16 42.66
N ARG A 22 -42.03 -25.10 43.15
CA ARG A 22 -40.57 -24.91 43.24
C ARG A 22 -39.85 -25.27 41.93
N GLU A 23 -40.51 -26.03 41.05
CA GLU A 23 -40.16 -26.26 39.64
C GLU A 23 -40.67 -25.16 38.71
N LEU A 24 -41.23 -24.05 39.23
CA LEU A 24 -41.04 -22.74 38.61
C LEU A 24 -39.55 -22.35 38.73
N LEU A 25 -38.75 -23.08 37.97
CA LEU A 25 -37.40 -22.77 37.56
C LEU A 25 -37.40 -21.35 37.02
N ALA A 26 -36.33 -20.60 37.29
CA ALA A 26 -36.25 -19.16 37.02
C ALA A 26 -36.46 -18.86 35.52
N ALA A 27 -37.71 -18.69 35.10
CA ALA A 27 -38.07 -18.30 33.77
C ALA A 27 -37.39 -16.96 33.47
N THR A 28 -36.60 -16.91 32.40
CA THR A 28 -35.86 -15.71 32.03
C THR A 28 -36.26 -15.27 30.64
N ALA A 29 -36.77 -14.06 30.53
CA ALA A 29 -37.04 -13.41 29.25
C ALA A 29 -35.73 -12.86 28.68
N LEU A 30 -35.36 -13.36 27.50
CA LEU A 30 -34.21 -12.90 26.73
C LEU A 30 -34.71 -12.12 25.52
N GLN A 31 -34.01 -11.05 25.16
CA GLN A 31 -34.14 -10.43 23.85
C GLN A 31 -33.08 -11.04 22.93
N VAL A 32 -33.54 -11.62 21.82
CA VAL A 32 -32.70 -12.10 20.72
C VAL A 32 -32.88 -11.13 19.56
N THR A 33 -31.79 -10.49 19.17
CA THR A 33 -31.73 -9.58 18.03
C THR A 33 -30.96 -10.24 16.91
N VAL A 34 -31.54 -10.27 15.71
CA VAL A 34 -30.92 -10.76 14.48
C VAL A 34 -30.77 -9.57 13.53
N GLU A 35 -29.56 -9.41 13.00
CA GLU A 35 -29.19 -8.38 12.03
C GLU A 35 -28.67 -9.10 10.77
N ASN A 36 -29.16 -8.74 9.58
CA ASN A 36 -28.48 -9.08 8.34
C ASN A 36 -27.43 -8.00 8.03
N LEU A 37 -26.17 -8.42 7.97
CA LEU A 37 -25.01 -7.55 7.78
C LEU A 37 -24.47 -7.56 6.35
N SER A 38 -25.13 -8.27 5.44
CA SER A 38 -24.83 -8.22 4.02
C SER A 38 -24.90 -6.78 3.50
N PRO A 39 -24.11 -6.42 2.48
CA PRO A 39 -24.19 -5.13 1.82
C PRO A 39 -25.51 -4.97 1.06
N GLU A 40 -25.89 -3.74 0.71
CA GLU A 40 -26.97 -3.48 -0.26
C GLU A 40 -26.67 -4.24 -1.57
N GLY A 41 -27.67 -4.89 -2.15
CA GLY A 41 -27.49 -5.81 -3.30
C GLY A 41 -26.80 -7.14 -2.96
N GLY A 42 -26.54 -7.41 -1.67
CA GLY A 42 -25.95 -8.65 -1.17
C GLY A 42 -26.97 -9.72 -0.78
N LEU A 43 -26.50 -10.73 -0.06
CA LEU A 43 -27.28 -11.91 0.30
C LEU A 43 -28.34 -11.61 1.37
N ALA A 44 -29.53 -12.18 1.18
CA ALA A 44 -30.57 -12.22 2.21
C ALA A 44 -30.48 -13.53 3.02
N ALA A 45 -31.23 -13.59 4.12
CA ALA A 45 -31.38 -14.80 4.91
C ALA A 45 -32.86 -15.11 5.12
N THR A 46 -33.22 -16.39 5.10
CA THR A 46 -34.59 -16.82 5.41
C THR A 46 -34.87 -16.64 6.93
N PRO A 47 -36.07 -16.97 7.43
CA PRO A 47 -36.33 -16.86 8.86
C PRO A 47 -35.32 -17.65 9.70
N PHE A 48 -34.85 -17.05 10.80
CA PHE A 48 -33.91 -17.69 11.70
C PHE A 48 -34.67 -18.60 12.66
N TRP A 49 -34.43 -19.91 12.56
CA TRP A 49 -34.73 -20.80 13.67
C TRP A 49 -33.73 -20.57 14.81
N VAL A 50 -34.20 -20.40 16.03
CA VAL A 50 -33.37 -20.27 17.23
C VAL A 50 -33.91 -21.17 18.34
N GLY A 51 -33.03 -21.81 19.11
CA GLY A 51 -33.41 -22.77 20.15
C GLY A 51 -32.56 -22.68 21.41
N PHE A 52 -33.21 -22.74 22.57
CA PHE A 52 -32.59 -22.85 23.90
C PHE A 52 -32.77 -24.28 24.43
N HIS A 53 -31.66 -24.96 24.72
CA HIS A 53 -31.65 -26.38 25.04
C HIS A 53 -30.52 -26.80 25.98
N ASN A 54 -30.56 -28.05 26.41
CA ASN A 54 -29.58 -28.66 27.33
C ASN A 54 -28.23 -29.03 26.70
N GLY A 55 -28.02 -28.69 25.42
CA GLY A 55 -26.83 -29.05 24.67
C GLY A 55 -26.78 -30.48 24.15
N SER A 56 -27.92 -31.20 24.07
CA SER A 56 -28.00 -32.53 23.42
C SER A 56 -28.64 -32.52 22.02
N PHE A 57 -29.27 -31.42 21.61
CA PHE A 57 -29.87 -31.29 20.29
C PHE A 57 -28.79 -31.01 19.24
N GLN A 58 -28.60 -31.94 18.30
CA GLN A 58 -27.63 -31.81 17.23
C GLN A 58 -28.32 -31.27 15.97
N LEU A 59 -27.99 -30.04 15.57
CA LEU A 59 -28.56 -29.42 14.38
C LEU A 59 -28.17 -30.13 13.09
N GLY A 60 -26.86 -30.36 12.92
CA GLY A 60 -26.23 -31.03 11.79
C GLY A 60 -24.79 -31.39 12.15
N ARG A 61 -24.08 -32.15 11.32
CA ARG A 61 -22.66 -32.47 11.57
C ARG A 61 -21.90 -32.52 10.25
N GLN A 62 -20.78 -31.82 10.19
CA GLN A 62 -19.88 -31.87 9.04
C GLN A 62 -19.51 -33.31 8.66
N ASN A 63 -19.40 -33.57 7.36
CA ASN A 63 -19.11 -34.88 6.76
C ASN A 63 -20.22 -35.92 7.03
N ARG A 64 -21.46 -35.47 7.19
CA ARG A 64 -22.66 -36.30 7.27
C ARG A 64 -23.72 -35.67 6.38
N SER A 65 -24.56 -36.48 5.75
CA SER A 65 -25.70 -35.97 4.97
C SER A 65 -26.70 -35.25 5.89
N ALA A 66 -27.32 -34.20 5.35
CA ALA A 66 -28.30 -33.37 6.04
C ALA A 66 -29.61 -34.13 6.34
N ASP A 67 -29.96 -35.12 5.51
CA ASP A 67 -31.13 -36.01 5.66
C ASP A 67 -31.19 -36.70 7.05
N ARG A 68 -30.03 -36.96 7.65
CA ARG A 68 -29.89 -37.60 8.98
C ARG A 68 -30.31 -36.68 10.11
N PHE A 69 -30.46 -35.40 9.82
CA PHE A 69 -30.84 -34.36 10.73
C PHE A 69 -32.15 -33.74 10.23
N GLY A 70 -33.24 -34.52 10.31
CA GLY A 70 -34.60 -34.13 9.88
C GLY A 70 -34.94 -32.64 10.06
N GLY A 71 -35.37 -32.03 8.96
CA GLY A 71 -35.63 -30.61 8.82
C GLY A 71 -34.42 -29.72 8.50
N LEU A 72 -33.17 -30.21 8.55
CA LEU A 72 -32.01 -29.41 8.14
C LEU A 72 -31.95 -29.23 6.61
N GLU A 73 -32.23 -30.29 5.86
CA GLU A 73 -32.33 -30.28 4.39
C GLU A 73 -33.42 -29.30 3.94
N LEU A 74 -34.64 -29.48 4.43
CA LEU A 74 -35.76 -28.56 4.16
C LEU A 74 -35.45 -27.09 4.52
N LEU A 75 -34.75 -26.85 5.64
CA LEU A 75 -34.31 -25.51 6.00
C LEU A 75 -33.29 -24.96 5.01
N ALA A 76 -32.31 -25.78 4.61
CA ALA A 76 -31.25 -25.36 3.73
C ALA A 76 -31.75 -25.11 2.30
N GLU A 77 -32.76 -25.84 1.85
CA GLU A 77 -33.29 -25.76 0.48
C GLU A 77 -34.43 -24.75 0.32
N GLU A 78 -35.33 -24.67 1.31
CA GLU A 78 -36.54 -23.85 1.18
C GLU A 78 -36.61 -22.71 2.21
N GLY A 79 -35.69 -22.70 3.18
CA GLY A 79 -35.78 -21.82 4.34
C GLY A 79 -36.92 -22.17 5.31
N ASP A 80 -37.57 -23.34 5.16
CA ASP A 80 -38.63 -23.77 6.05
C ASP A 80 -38.06 -24.42 7.32
N THR A 81 -38.48 -23.87 8.46
CA THR A 81 -38.03 -24.28 9.80
C THR A 81 -38.97 -25.29 10.46
N SER A 82 -40.09 -25.64 9.83
CA SER A 82 -41.22 -26.38 10.42
C SER A 82 -40.83 -27.78 10.92
N GLU A 83 -40.15 -28.57 10.09
CA GLU A 83 -39.70 -29.91 10.46
C GLU A 83 -38.61 -29.85 11.53
N LEU A 84 -37.71 -28.88 11.43
CA LEU A 84 -36.66 -28.67 12.42
C LEU A 84 -37.25 -28.34 13.80
N ALA A 85 -38.24 -27.44 13.86
CA ALA A 85 -38.96 -27.09 15.07
C ALA A 85 -39.72 -28.29 15.65
N ALA A 86 -40.43 -29.05 14.81
CA ALA A 86 -41.13 -30.26 15.23
C ALA A 86 -40.17 -31.32 15.82
N ARG A 87 -38.99 -31.51 15.23
CA ARG A 87 -37.94 -32.37 15.77
C ARG A 87 -37.41 -31.85 17.10
N PHE A 88 -37.19 -30.55 17.21
CA PHE A 88 -36.71 -29.93 18.44
C PHE A 88 -37.68 -30.15 19.61
N ASP A 89 -38.97 -29.91 19.38
CA ASP A 89 -40.03 -30.19 20.35
C ASP A 89 -40.05 -31.65 20.80
N ALA A 90 -39.92 -32.58 19.86
CA ALA A 90 -39.94 -34.00 20.14
C ALA A 90 -38.72 -34.50 20.95
N THR A 91 -37.54 -33.89 20.76
CA THR A 91 -36.25 -34.46 21.23
C THR A 91 -35.55 -33.65 22.33
N SER A 92 -35.71 -32.33 22.33
CA SER A 92 -34.98 -31.43 23.22
C SER A 92 -35.80 -31.01 24.45
N ARG A 93 -37.14 -30.95 24.30
CA ARG A 93 -38.07 -30.34 25.26
C ARG A 93 -37.69 -28.90 25.66
N GLY A 94 -36.86 -28.24 24.85
CA GLY A 94 -36.36 -26.88 25.07
C GLY A 94 -37.40 -25.81 24.73
N ILE A 95 -36.93 -24.60 24.42
CA ILE A 95 -37.76 -23.52 23.86
C ILE A 95 -37.12 -23.03 22.58
N ASP A 96 -37.86 -23.05 21.48
CA ASP A 96 -37.42 -22.48 20.20
C ASP A 96 -38.37 -21.39 19.71
N ALA A 97 -37.95 -20.71 18.65
CA ALA A 97 -38.73 -19.75 17.91
C ALA A 97 -38.19 -19.64 16.47
N THR A 98 -39.07 -19.29 15.54
CA THR A 98 -38.67 -18.83 14.21
C THR A 98 -38.82 -17.32 14.19
N ILE A 99 -37.69 -16.62 14.10
CA ILE A 99 -37.63 -15.16 14.00
C ILE A 99 -37.79 -14.80 12.53
N THR A 100 -38.85 -14.06 12.22
CA THR A 100 -39.18 -13.59 10.87
C THR A 100 -38.89 -12.10 10.74
N ALA A 101 -38.50 -11.67 9.53
CA ALA A 101 -38.41 -10.26 9.19
C ALA A 101 -39.68 -9.83 8.44
N PRO A 102 -40.61 -9.11 9.11
CA PRO A 102 -41.90 -8.75 8.51
C PRO A 102 -41.80 -7.63 7.47
N ALA A 103 -40.65 -6.98 7.35
CA ALA A 103 -40.38 -5.91 6.40
C ALA A 103 -39.65 -6.38 5.12
N GLY A 104 -39.27 -7.67 5.04
CA GLY A 104 -38.75 -8.28 3.83
C GLY A 104 -39.74 -8.22 2.66
N PHE A 105 -39.27 -8.56 1.46
CA PHE A 105 -39.99 -8.34 0.23
C PHE A 105 -41.40 -8.95 0.21
N SER A 106 -42.30 -8.30 -0.51
CA SER A 106 -43.74 -8.61 -0.53
C SER A 106 -44.00 -10.08 -0.91
N GLY A 107 -44.31 -10.91 0.09
CA GLY A 107 -44.69 -12.31 -0.09
C GLY A 107 -43.82 -13.32 0.70
N ALA A 108 -42.68 -12.92 1.26
CA ALA A 108 -41.85 -13.80 2.07
C ALA A 108 -41.18 -13.05 3.26
N PRO A 109 -41.13 -13.64 4.47
CA PRO A 109 -40.59 -12.98 5.66
C PRO A 109 -39.06 -13.13 5.82
N VAL A 110 -38.29 -12.78 4.78
CA VAL A 110 -36.82 -12.88 4.75
C VAL A 110 -36.14 -11.65 5.35
N PHE A 111 -34.92 -11.81 5.86
CA PHE A 111 -34.05 -10.72 6.30
C PHE A 111 -33.27 -10.17 5.11
N GLU A 112 -33.63 -8.99 4.63
CA GLU A 112 -32.89 -8.24 3.61
C GLU A 112 -31.63 -7.59 4.20
N PRO A 113 -30.61 -7.27 3.36
CA PRO A 113 -29.45 -6.52 3.79
C PRO A 113 -29.78 -5.29 4.67
N GLY A 114 -29.16 -5.21 5.86
CA GLY A 114 -29.36 -4.12 6.82
C GLY A 114 -30.58 -4.27 7.73
N GLU A 115 -31.46 -5.24 7.51
CA GLU A 115 -32.62 -5.44 8.38
C GLU A 115 -32.22 -5.95 9.77
N THR A 116 -32.97 -5.49 10.78
CA THR A 116 -32.78 -5.87 12.18
C THR A 116 -34.11 -6.20 12.83
N VAL A 117 -34.21 -7.38 13.43
CA VAL A 117 -35.40 -7.83 14.17
C VAL A 117 -35.02 -8.20 15.59
N SER A 118 -35.85 -7.83 16.56
CA SER A 118 -35.72 -8.25 17.94
C SER A 118 -36.95 -9.01 18.40
N GLN A 119 -36.74 -10.18 19.00
CA GLN A 119 -37.81 -11.00 19.58
C GLN A 119 -37.51 -11.32 21.05
N ILE A 120 -38.54 -11.25 21.88
CA ILE A 120 -38.46 -11.68 23.29
C ILE A 120 -38.81 -13.17 23.37
N ILE A 121 -37.89 -13.98 23.89
CA ILE A 121 -38.07 -15.41 24.10
C ILE A 121 -37.94 -15.71 25.59
N THR A 122 -38.92 -16.44 26.15
CA THR A 122 -38.91 -16.81 27.58
C THR A 122 -38.38 -18.23 27.74
N VAL A 123 -37.20 -18.36 28.36
CA VAL A 123 -36.60 -19.67 28.68
C VAL A 123 -37.13 -20.14 30.02
N ASN A 124 -38.00 -21.16 29.99
CA ASN A 124 -38.74 -21.63 31.16
C ASN A 124 -37.88 -22.40 32.18
N ASN A 125 -36.84 -23.11 31.72
CA ASN A 125 -35.97 -23.92 32.58
C ASN A 125 -34.49 -23.58 32.36
N THR A 126 -34.04 -22.48 32.95
CA THR A 126 -32.66 -21.98 32.80
C THR A 126 -31.58 -22.86 33.42
N LEU A 127 -31.93 -23.77 34.35
CA LEU A 127 -30.98 -24.77 34.86
C LEU A 127 -30.69 -25.87 33.84
N ARG A 128 -31.68 -26.21 33.01
CA ARG A 128 -31.59 -27.24 31.98
C ARG A 128 -31.14 -26.64 30.64
N ASP A 129 -31.84 -25.62 30.16
CA ASP A 129 -31.74 -25.07 28.82
C ASP A 129 -30.66 -23.99 28.76
N ARG A 130 -29.41 -24.43 28.95
CA ARG A 130 -28.27 -23.53 29.11
C ARG A 130 -27.64 -23.07 27.81
N TYR A 131 -27.89 -23.77 26.71
CA TYR A 131 -27.20 -23.56 25.45
C TYR A 131 -28.16 -23.01 24.39
N PHE A 132 -27.60 -22.23 23.47
CA PHE A 132 -28.30 -21.64 22.34
C PHE A 132 -27.80 -22.25 21.03
N SER A 133 -28.72 -22.48 20.11
CA SER A 133 -28.42 -22.80 18.72
C SER A 133 -29.29 -22.00 17.76
N PHE A 134 -28.83 -21.84 16.52
CA PHE A 134 -29.52 -21.14 15.44
C PHE A 134 -29.29 -21.83 14.09
N ALA A 135 -30.21 -21.64 13.15
CA ALA A 135 -30.06 -22.02 11.75
C ALA A 135 -30.89 -21.10 10.83
N SER A 136 -30.38 -20.79 9.65
CA SER A 136 -31.08 -20.04 8.59
C SER A 136 -30.46 -20.35 7.23
N MET A 137 -31.26 -20.39 6.18
CA MET A 137 -30.76 -20.42 4.79
C MET A 137 -30.17 -19.06 4.42
N ILE A 138 -29.14 -19.07 3.57
CA ILE A 138 -28.61 -17.90 2.89
C ILE A 138 -29.15 -17.91 1.46
N ILE A 139 -29.70 -16.79 1.00
CA ILE A 139 -30.35 -16.70 -0.31
C ILE A 139 -29.77 -15.56 -1.17
N PRO A 140 -29.76 -15.72 -2.51
CA PRO A 140 -30.15 -16.94 -3.24
C PRO A 140 -29.08 -18.04 -3.07
N SER A 141 -29.54 -19.28 -2.91
CA SER A 141 -28.70 -20.48 -2.99
C SER A 141 -29.57 -21.71 -3.19
N ASN A 142 -28.95 -22.82 -3.55
CA ASN A 142 -29.62 -24.12 -3.58
C ASN A 142 -29.80 -24.69 -2.18
N ASP A 143 -28.70 -24.81 -1.43
CA ASP A 143 -28.71 -25.47 -0.12
C ASP A 143 -27.70 -24.85 0.89
N SER A 144 -27.33 -23.59 0.69
CA SER A 144 -26.37 -22.90 1.56
C SER A 144 -27.06 -22.30 2.78
N PHE A 145 -26.51 -22.58 3.97
CA PHE A 145 -27.10 -22.16 5.24
C PHE A 145 -26.04 -21.75 6.28
N ILE A 146 -26.48 -21.03 7.31
CA ILE A 146 -25.68 -20.66 8.47
C ILE A 146 -26.25 -21.32 9.72
N ALA A 147 -25.39 -21.97 10.51
CA ALA A 147 -25.78 -22.61 11.76
C ALA A 147 -24.57 -22.90 12.64
N ASN A 148 -24.81 -23.04 13.95
CA ASN A 148 -23.83 -23.62 14.86
C ASN A 148 -23.99 -25.16 14.93
N LEU A 149 -23.06 -25.88 14.34
CA LEU A 149 -23.09 -27.36 14.35
C LEU A 149 -22.61 -27.95 15.69
N ASN A 150 -22.07 -27.14 16.60
CA ASN A 150 -21.78 -27.55 17.97
C ASN A 150 -22.89 -27.09 18.93
N ALA A 151 -23.67 -28.06 19.41
CA ALA A 151 -24.79 -27.86 20.33
C ALA A 151 -24.45 -27.19 21.66
N ARG A 152 -23.16 -27.11 22.03
CA ARG A 152 -22.68 -26.52 23.29
C ARG A 152 -21.82 -25.28 23.10
N GLU A 153 -21.77 -24.74 21.89
CA GLU A 153 -20.93 -23.60 21.53
C GLU A 153 -21.30 -22.34 22.31
N TYR A 154 -22.60 -22.06 22.43
CA TYR A 154 -23.10 -20.84 23.06
C TYR A 154 -23.81 -21.14 24.38
N GLU A 155 -23.08 -21.12 25.50
CA GLU A 155 -23.66 -21.23 26.85
C GLU A 155 -24.19 -19.87 27.34
N VAL A 156 -25.51 -19.75 27.43
CA VAL A 156 -26.24 -18.53 27.82
C VAL A 156 -26.54 -18.47 29.32
N PHE A 157 -26.71 -19.63 29.96
CA PHE A 157 -26.93 -19.75 31.41
C PHE A 157 -25.83 -20.57 32.10
N ASP A 158 -25.39 -20.13 33.29
CA ASP A 158 -24.44 -20.87 34.10
C ASP A 158 -25.06 -22.13 34.72
N LYS A 159 -24.24 -22.99 35.35
CA LYS A 159 -24.70 -24.22 36.03
C LYS A 159 -25.75 -23.98 37.14
N ARG A 160 -25.99 -22.73 37.55
CA ARG A 160 -26.99 -22.32 38.54
C ARG A 160 -28.21 -21.64 37.89
N GLY A 161 -28.31 -21.66 36.55
CA GLY A 161 -29.43 -21.11 35.79
C GLY A 161 -29.42 -19.59 35.70
N ARG A 162 -28.29 -18.94 36.02
CA ARG A 162 -28.17 -17.49 35.94
C ARG A 162 -27.67 -17.11 34.56
N PHE A 163 -28.29 -16.11 33.95
CA PHE A 163 -27.79 -15.52 32.71
C PHE A 163 -26.34 -15.07 32.88
N VAL A 164 -25.44 -15.55 32.03
CA VAL A 164 -23.99 -15.37 32.21
C VAL A 164 -23.60 -13.91 31.93
N ARG A 165 -23.94 -13.44 30.73
CA ARG A 165 -23.70 -12.10 30.18
C ARG A 165 -24.35 -12.01 28.79
N PRO A 166 -24.50 -10.82 28.21
CA PRO A 166 -24.91 -10.75 26.82
C PRO A 166 -23.95 -11.48 25.88
N VAL A 167 -24.51 -12.05 24.81
CA VAL A 167 -23.80 -12.86 23.82
C VAL A 167 -23.94 -12.16 22.48
N THR A 168 -22.84 -12.05 21.74
CA THR A 168 -22.86 -11.59 20.35
C THR A 168 -22.21 -12.67 19.50
N ILE A 169 -22.95 -13.15 18.52
CA ILE A 169 -22.54 -14.16 17.56
C ILE A 169 -22.44 -13.45 16.22
N ASN A 170 -21.22 -13.31 15.71
CA ASN A 170 -20.99 -12.75 14.39
C ASN A 170 -20.77 -13.88 13.39
N ILE A 171 -21.50 -13.87 12.29
CA ILE A 171 -21.54 -14.92 11.28
C ILE A 171 -20.96 -14.36 9.98
N TYR A 172 -19.94 -15.03 9.45
CA TYR A 172 -19.22 -14.62 8.25
C TYR A 172 -19.42 -15.60 7.10
N GLY A 173 -18.99 -15.24 5.89
CA GLY A 173 -18.97 -16.14 4.74
C GLY A 173 -18.27 -17.48 5.02
N ARG A 174 -17.19 -17.50 5.82
CA ARG A 174 -16.53 -18.77 6.24
C ARG A 174 -17.39 -19.65 7.16
N ASP A 175 -18.43 -19.08 7.74
CA ASP A 175 -19.36 -19.74 8.64
C ASP A 175 -20.56 -20.34 7.91
N VAL A 176 -20.66 -20.11 6.59
CA VAL A 176 -21.64 -20.75 5.69
C VAL A 176 -21.30 -22.22 5.51
N TRP A 177 -22.34 -23.02 5.57
CA TRP A 177 -22.35 -24.44 5.28
C TRP A 177 -23.12 -24.66 3.99
N ASP A 178 -22.68 -25.67 3.28
CA ASP A 178 -23.38 -26.30 2.17
C ASP A 178 -23.96 -27.60 2.72
N ALA A 179 -25.25 -27.86 2.49
CA ALA A 179 -25.92 -29.05 3.03
C ALA A 179 -25.48 -30.34 2.32
N GLY A 180 -25.00 -30.19 1.09
CA GLY A 180 -24.62 -31.24 0.16
C GLY A 180 -25.85 -31.99 -0.34
N THR A 181 -27.01 -31.35 -0.40
CA THR A 181 -28.25 -31.99 -0.85
C THR A 181 -28.54 -31.66 -2.30
N GLU A 182 -28.23 -30.44 -2.75
CA GLU A 182 -28.42 -29.99 -4.13
C GLU A 182 -27.13 -29.54 -4.82
N VAL A 183 -27.05 -29.71 -6.14
CA VAL A 183 -25.99 -29.10 -6.95
C VAL A 183 -26.15 -27.57 -6.92
N ASN A 184 -25.10 -26.88 -6.49
CA ASN A 184 -25.03 -25.41 -6.58
C ASN A 184 -25.02 -24.95 -8.04
N ASP A 185 -26.15 -24.46 -8.54
CA ASP A 185 -26.32 -23.93 -9.89
C ASP A 185 -27.35 -22.79 -9.86
N ALA A 186 -26.94 -21.60 -10.30
CA ALA A 186 -27.81 -20.43 -10.32
C ALA A 186 -29.02 -20.58 -11.26
N PHE A 187 -28.97 -21.50 -12.23
CA PHE A 187 -30.07 -21.88 -13.12
C PHE A 187 -30.78 -23.16 -12.68
N GLY A 188 -30.36 -23.76 -11.57
CA GLY A 188 -30.80 -25.05 -11.04
C GLY A 188 -31.99 -24.96 -10.09
N GLY A 189 -32.89 -23.98 -10.24
CA GLY A 189 -34.08 -23.89 -9.39
C GLY A 189 -33.81 -23.46 -7.94
N ALA A 190 -32.69 -22.78 -7.69
CA ALA A 190 -32.35 -22.21 -6.39
C ALA A 190 -33.50 -21.40 -5.78
N ALA A 191 -33.71 -21.52 -4.47
CA ALA A 191 -34.77 -20.81 -3.80
C ALA A 191 -34.58 -19.30 -3.94
N PHE A 192 -35.68 -18.61 -4.24
CA PHE A 192 -35.69 -17.16 -4.36
C PHE A 192 -34.74 -16.64 -5.46
N SER A 193 -34.53 -17.40 -6.54
CA SER A 193 -33.91 -16.94 -7.79
C SER A 193 -34.98 -16.66 -8.86
N THR A 194 -34.80 -15.62 -9.70
CA THR A 194 -35.70 -15.36 -10.84
C THR A 194 -35.39 -16.16 -12.10
N GLU A 195 -34.24 -16.85 -12.14
CA GLU A 195 -33.77 -17.59 -13.33
C GLU A 195 -34.64 -18.83 -13.64
N GLY A 196 -35.36 -19.35 -12.65
CA GLY A 196 -36.11 -20.60 -12.75
C GLY A 196 -35.22 -21.85 -12.75
N GLY A 197 -35.78 -23.02 -13.07
CA GLY A 197 -35.05 -24.29 -13.14
C GLY A 197 -35.69 -25.41 -12.34
N SER A 198 -35.02 -26.55 -12.29
CA SER A 198 -35.38 -27.68 -11.41
C SER A 198 -34.12 -28.11 -10.69
N SER A 199 -34.22 -28.28 -9.37
CA SER A 199 -33.09 -28.71 -8.58
C SER A 199 -32.65 -30.13 -8.91
N VAL A 200 -31.38 -30.39 -8.63
CA VAL A 200 -30.71 -31.66 -8.91
C VAL A 200 -30.01 -32.12 -7.63
N ASP A 201 -30.44 -33.25 -7.09
CA ASP A 201 -29.82 -33.84 -5.90
C ASP A 201 -28.35 -34.19 -6.15
N GLU A 202 -27.45 -33.78 -5.27
CA GLU A 202 -26.03 -34.19 -5.31
C GLU A 202 -25.68 -35.32 -4.31
N ASN A 203 -26.58 -35.62 -3.36
CA ASN A 203 -26.43 -36.70 -2.37
C ASN A 203 -25.08 -36.67 -1.62
N GLY A 204 -24.57 -35.47 -1.38
CA GLY A 204 -23.33 -35.16 -0.69
C GLY A 204 -23.46 -35.14 0.83
N VAL A 205 -22.60 -34.34 1.45
CA VAL A 205 -22.50 -34.21 2.91
C VAL A 205 -22.28 -32.76 3.30
N ILE A 206 -22.70 -32.42 4.50
CA ILE A 206 -22.51 -31.07 5.05
C ILE A 206 -21.02 -30.71 5.06
N HIS A 207 -20.67 -29.62 4.39
CA HIS A 207 -19.30 -29.09 4.33
C HIS A 207 -19.30 -27.56 4.26
N ARG A 208 -18.12 -26.93 4.27
CA ARG A 208 -18.03 -25.47 4.16
C ARG A 208 -18.31 -25.07 2.73
N SER A 209 -19.26 -24.14 2.53
CA SER A 209 -19.55 -23.60 1.21
C SER A 209 -18.31 -22.93 0.63
N THR A 210 -18.09 -23.11 -0.67
CA THR A 210 -16.98 -22.50 -1.42
C THR A 210 -17.28 -21.08 -1.89
N GLY A 211 -18.49 -20.58 -1.65
CA GLY A 211 -18.97 -19.27 -2.10
C GLY A 211 -20.16 -19.40 -3.05
N LEU A 212 -20.88 -18.29 -3.24
CA LEU A 212 -22.05 -18.19 -4.13
C LEU A 212 -21.75 -17.28 -5.33
N GLY A 213 -20.52 -17.32 -5.83
CA GLY A 213 -20.07 -16.43 -6.91
C GLY A 213 -20.86 -16.60 -8.21
N ASP A 214 -21.32 -17.81 -8.50
CA ASP A 214 -22.09 -18.13 -9.71
C ASP A 214 -23.50 -17.50 -9.72
N PHE A 215 -23.98 -17.02 -8.58
CA PHE A 215 -25.25 -16.30 -8.45
C PHE A 215 -25.11 -14.79 -8.70
N ILE A 216 -23.89 -14.25 -8.81
CA ILE A 216 -23.69 -12.81 -9.05
C ILE A 216 -24.28 -12.43 -10.42
N GLY A 217 -25.09 -11.37 -10.43
CA GLY A 217 -25.80 -10.92 -11.62
C GLY A 217 -27.10 -11.68 -11.92
N THR A 218 -27.48 -12.66 -11.09
CA THR A 218 -28.82 -13.26 -11.19
C THR A 218 -29.85 -12.38 -10.51
N GLY A 219 -31.05 -12.32 -11.10
CA GLY A 219 -32.13 -11.51 -10.57
C GLY A 219 -32.67 -12.08 -9.25
N LEU A 220 -32.94 -11.18 -8.31
CA LEU A 220 -33.54 -11.48 -7.01
C LEU A 220 -35.04 -11.11 -7.01
N PRO A 221 -35.87 -11.77 -6.19
CA PRO A 221 -37.27 -11.41 -5.96
C PRO A 221 -37.47 -9.99 -5.41
N THR A 222 -36.41 -9.38 -4.86
CA THR A 222 -36.37 -7.98 -4.44
C THR A 222 -36.41 -6.99 -5.63
N GLY A 223 -36.22 -7.47 -6.86
CA GLY A 223 -36.27 -6.67 -8.09
C GLY A 223 -34.92 -6.09 -8.52
N THR A 224 -33.83 -6.50 -7.87
CA THR A 224 -32.44 -6.16 -8.22
C THR A 224 -31.64 -7.43 -8.48
N ASP A 225 -30.49 -7.32 -9.11
CA ASP A 225 -29.57 -8.45 -9.26
C ASP A 225 -28.72 -8.61 -7.99
N LEU A 226 -28.18 -9.81 -7.76
CA LEU A 226 -27.17 -10.02 -6.72
C LEU A 226 -25.85 -9.36 -7.16
N ASP A 227 -25.46 -8.27 -6.51
CA ASP A 227 -24.23 -7.53 -6.82
C ASP A 227 -22.97 -8.19 -6.24
N SER A 228 -23.12 -8.83 -5.08
CA SER A 228 -22.01 -9.51 -4.41
C SER A 228 -22.47 -10.68 -3.55
N ALA A 229 -21.70 -11.77 -3.62
CA ALA A 229 -21.86 -12.94 -2.76
C ALA A 229 -21.03 -12.79 -1.47
N PHE A 230 -20.18 -13.76 -1.14
CA PHE A 230 -19.30 -13.68 0.01
C PHE A 230 -17.91 -14.25 -0.24
N ILE A 231 -16.95 -13.70 0.49
CA ILE A 231 -15.67 -14.34 0.81
C ILE A 231 -15.66 -14.71 2.30
N GLY A 232 -14.62 -15.41 2.75
CA GLY A 232 -14.53 -15.89 4.12
C GLY A 232 -14.67 -14.83 5.23
N GLN A 233 -14.44 -13.53 4.93
CA GLN A 233 -14.56 -12.42 5.87
C GLN A 233 -15.80 -11.53 5.66
N THR A 234 -16.64 -11.80 4.66
CA THR A 234 -17.89 -11.04 4.45
C THR A 234 -18.81 -11.24 5.66
N PRO A 235 -19.23 -10.18 6.38
CA PRO A 235 -20.22 -10.30 7.43
C PRO A 235 -21.58 -10.61 6.78
N LEU A 236 -22.27 -11.63 7.29
CA LEU A 236 -23.59 -12.03 6.76
C LEU A 236 -24.69 -11.78 7.78
N ALA A 237 -24.46 -12.15 9.04
CA ALA A 237 -25.45 -11.95 10.07
C ALA A 237 -24.82 -11.75 11.44
N ARG A 238 -25.59 -11.15 12.35
CA ARG A 238 -25.23 -11.03 13.76
C ARG A 238 -26.42 -11.37 14.63
N ILE A 239 -26.18 -12.19 15.65
CA ILE A 239 -27.17 -12.53 16.68
C ILE A 239 -26.69 -11.97 18.01
N THR A 240 -27.50 -11.12 18.63
CA THR A 240 -27.24 -10.57 19.96
C THR A 240 -28.29 -11.08 20.96
N ILE A 241 -27.85 -11.71 22.05
CA ILE A 241 -28.71 -12.25 23.11
C ILE A 241 -28.45 -11.46 24.39
N SER A 242 -29.50 -10.90 24.97
CA SER A 242 -29.43 -10.12 26.22
C SER A 242 -30.64 -10.40 27.10
N LEU A 243 -30.62 -9.92 28.36
CA LEU A 243 -31.84 -9.95 29.18
C LEU A 243 -32.85 -8.97 28.59
N ALA A 244 -34.11 -9.37 28.42
CA ALA A 244 -35.14 -8.46 27.90
C ALA A 244 -35.34 -7.21 28.79
N SER A 245 -35.04 -7.33 30.09
CA SER A 245 -35.08 -6.21 31.05
C SER A 245 -33.86 -5.29 30.99
N ARG A 246 -32.78 -5.72 30.32
CA ARG A 246 -31.54 -4.96 30.09
C ARG A 246 -31.00 -5.29 28.70
N PRO A 247 -31.68 -4.84 27.64
CA PRO A 247 -31.19 -5.02 26.29
C PRO A 247 -29.77 -4.49 26.14
N SER A 248 -28.96 -5.17 25.35
CA SER A 248 -27.63 -4.68 24.97
C SER A 248 -27.43 -4.85 23.48
N GLY A 249 -26.72 -3.91 22.86
CA GLY A 249 -26.19 -4.09 21.52
C GLY A 249 -25.04 -5.11 21.47
N PRO A 250 -24.40 -5.25 20.30
CA PRO A 250 -23.26 -6.13 20.10
C PRO A 250 -22.11 -5.80 21.07
N ILE A 251 -21.44 -6.82 21.63
CA ILE A 251 -20.30 -6.62 22.51
C ILE A 251 -19.00 -6.54 21.70
N ASP A 252 -18.48 -5.33 21.58
CA ASP A 252 -17.08 -5.04 21.27
C ASP A 252 -16.57 -3.93 22.18
N ARG A 253 -15.29 -3.99 22.53
CA ARG A 253 -14.63 -3.01 23.41
C ARG A 253 -13.32 -2.51 22.84
N THR A 254 -12.92 -3.02 21.69
CA THR A 254 -11.74 -2.59 20.94
C THR A 254 -12.24 -1.81 19.74
N GLY A 255 -11.48 -0.79 19.34
CA GLY A 255 -11.73 -0.14 18.05
C GLY A 255 -10.74 -0.64 17.01
N PRO A 256 -10.85 -0.12 15.77
CA PRO A 256 -10.08 -0.64 14.66
C PRO A 256 -8.58 -0.59 14.88
N GLU A 257 -7.91 -1.68 14.51
CA GLU A 257 -6.45 -1.78 14.39
C GLU A 257 -6.02 -1.43 12.97
N ALA A 258 -4.74 -1.11 12.75
CA ALA A 258 -4.26 -0.62 11.46
C ALA A 258 -2.83 -1.09 11.15
N THR A 259 -2.57 -1.38 9.88
CA THR A 259 -1.23 -1.73 9.36
C THR A 259 -0.89 -0.89 8.12
N LEU A 260 0.36 -0.43 7.99
CA LEU A 260 0.82 0.42 6.89
C LEU A 260 1.49 -0.40 5.77
N ILE A 261 1.23 0.00 4.53
CA ILE A 261 1.99 -0.34 3.32
C ILE A 261 2.39 0.97 2.66
N ALA A 262 3.70 1.22 2.50
CA ALA A 262 4.22 2.44 1.89
C ALA A 262 5.62 2.21 1.30
N ASP A 263 5.80 2.66 0.06
CA ASP A 263 7.08 2.58 -0.65
C ASP A 263 7.93 3.84 -0.48
N THR A 264 9.17 3.78 -0.97
CA THR A 264 10.06 4.96 -0.98
C THR A 264 9.75 5.84 -2.18
N VAL A 265 9.63 7.15 -1.96
CA VAL A 265 9.56 8.15 -3.04
C VAL A 265 10.97 8.34 -3.60
N THR A 266 11.17 8.05 -4.89
CA THR A 266 12.51 8.09 -5.52
C THR A 266 12.64 9.04 -6.72
N GLU A 267 11.51 9.50 -7.26
CA GLU A 267 11.46 10.41 -8.40
C GLU A 267 11.23 11.85 -7.92
N VAL A 268 12.09 12.76 -8.40
CA VAL A 268 11.99 14.19 -8.11
C VAL A 268 10.84 14.80 -8.91
N GLY A 269 10.12 15.76 -8.33
CA GLY A 269 8.99 16.43 -8.99
C GLY A 269 7.68 15.65 -8.90
N THR A 270 7.67 14.45 -8.29
CA THR A 270 6.42 13.73 -8.01
C THR A 270 5.52 14.59 -7.12
N SER A 271 4.29 14.84 -7.56
CA SER A 271 3.32 15.68 -6.85
C SER A 271 2.50 14.91 -5.80
N GLU A 272 2.40 13.59 -5.94
CA GLU A 272 1.55 12.72 -5.12
C GLU A 272 2.24 11.38 -4.83
N HIS A 273 2.19 10.94 -3.59
CA HIS A 273 2.66 9.63 -3.15
C HIS A 273 1.52 8.85 -2.51
N GLU A 274 1.27 7.65 -3.02
CA GLU A 274 0.26 6.76 -2.48
C GLU A 274 0.82 5.93 -1.31
N ILE A 275 0.10 5.92 -0.19
CA ILE A 275 0.30 4.95 0.89
C ILE A 275 -1.01 4.26 1.22
N GLN A 276 -0.95 3.00 1.64
CA GLN A 276 -2.13 2.23 2.00
C GLN A 276 -2.10 1.89 3.50
N VAL A 277 -3.27 2.00 4.14
CA VAL A 277 -3.48 1.55 5.51
C VAL A 277 -4.60 0.54 5.52
N ILE A 278 -4.31 -0.65 6.04
CA ILE A 278 -5.31 -1.71 6.22
C ILE A 278 -5.88 -1.56 7.62
N TYR A 279 -7.14 -1.15 7.73
CA TYR A 279 -7.87 -1.15 8.99
C TYR A 279 -8.56 -2.48 9.21
N SER A 280 -8.60 -2.97 10.43
CA SER A 280 -9.36 -4.17 10.77
C SER A 280 -10.03 -4.11 12.13
N ASP A 281 -11.28 -4.60 12.20
CA ASP A 281 -12.05 -4.67 13.44
C ASP A 281 -13.06 -5.84 13.41
N PRO A 282 -13.21 -6.64 14.49
CA PRO A 282 -14.18 -7.73 14.55
C PRO A 282 -15.65 -7.31 14.41
N SER A 283 -16.00 -6.10 14.83
CA SER A 283 -17.33 -5.50 14.68
C SER A 283 -17.57 -4.85 13.33
N GLY A 284 -16.53 -4.71 12.50
CA GLY A 284 -16.57 -4.01 11.23
C GLY A 284 -16.16 -2.55 11.36
N VAL A 285 -15.50 -2.01 10.35
CA VAL A 285 -15.00 -0.64 10.31
C VAL A 285 -16.07 0.28 9.73
N ASP A 286 -16.37 1.38 10.43
CA ASP A 286 -17.23 2.46 9.94
C ASP A 286 -16.45 3.31 8.92
N THR A 287 -16.60 2.98 7.65
CA THR A 287 -15.87 3.59 6.53
C THR A 287 -16.13 5.09 6.39
N ALA A 288 -17.28 5.59 6.88
CA ALA A 288 -17.60 7.02 6.89
C ALA A 288 -16.73 7.83 7.87
N THR A 289 -15.96 7.16 8.75
CA THR A 289 -15.00 7.82 9.64
C THR A 289 -13.60 7.95 9.07
N ILE A 290 -13.27 7.19 8.02
CA ILE A 290 -11.96 7.23 7.38
C ILE A 290 -11.81 8.56 6.63
N GLY A 291 -10.78 9.32 6.98
CA GLY A 291 -10.59 10.69 6.54
C GLY A 291 -9.12 11.13 6.53
N THR A 292 -8.85 12.27 5.91
CA THR A 292 -7.47 12.78 5.77
C THR A 292 -6.81 13.15 7.11
N ASN A 293 -7.61 13.33 8.16
CA ASN A 293 -7.16 13.56 9.52
C ASN A 293 -6.79 12.27 10.28
N ASP A 294 -6.87 11.10 9.66
CA ASP A 294 -6.49 9.83 10.28
C ASP A 294 -5.00 9.75 10.58
N LEU A 295 -4.17 10.27 9.68
CA LEU A 295 -2.73 10.06 9.74
C LEU A 295 -1.99 11.35 10.09
N THR A 296 -0.96 11.20 10.92
CA THR A 296 0.10 12.20 11.08
C THR A 296 1.39 11.62 10.51
N ILE A 297 1.94 12.30 9.49
CA ILE A 297 3.19 11.90 8.82
C ILE A 297 4.28 12.91 9.15
N THR A 298 5.29 12.47 9.90
CA THR A 298 6.34 13.34 10.45
C THR A 298 7.72 12.83 10.09
N GLY A 299 8.56 13.73 9.58
CA GLY A 299 9.97 13.48 9.31
C GLY A 299 10.87 14.04 10.40
N SER A 300 12.17 13.83 10.25
CA SER A 300 13.18 14.46 11.11
C SER A 300 13.09 15.99 11.07
N LEU A 301 13.59 16.67 12.12
CA LEU A 301 13.62 18.14 12.22
C LEU A 301 12.24 18.82 12.14
N GLY A 302 11.17 18.12 12.54
CA GLY A 302 9.81 18.69 12.61
C GLY A 302 9.08 18.79 11.27
N ARG A 303 9.63 18.18 10.22
CA ARG A 303 9.03 18.15 8.89
C ARG A 303 7.75 17.35 8.88
N ARG A 304 6.80 17.74 8.03
CA ARG A 304 5.50 17.07 7.90
C ARG A 304 5.13 16.96 6.44
N LEU A 305 4.50 15.84 6.11
CA LEU A 305 3.81 15.66 4.84
C LEU A 305 2.31 15.85 5.06
N ARG A 306 1.59 16.19 4.00
CA ARG A 306 0.15 16.43 4.05
C ARG A 306 -0.59 15.23 3.48
N VAL A 307 -1.67 14.84 4.12
CA VAL A 307 -2.63 13.89 3.57
C VAL A 307 -3.68 14.70 2.83
N ARG A 308 -3.74 14.53 1.50
CA ARG A 308 -4.59 15.33 0.61
C ARG A 308 -5.98 14.71 0.46
N SER A 309 -6.04 13.41 0.28
CA SER A 309 -7.28 12.64 0.09
C SER A 309 -7.10 11.22 0.61
N VAL A 310 -8.23 10.54 0.76
CA VAL A 310 -8.30 9.11 1.04
C VAL A 310 -9.44 8.51 0.23
N THR A 311 -9.24 7.31 -0.29
CA THR A 311 -10.28 6.44 -0.83
C THR A 311 -10.21 5.09 -0.12
N THR A 312 -11.29 4.30 -0.18
CA THR A 312 -11.34 2.95 0.38
C THR A 312 -11.76 1.95 -0.68
N ASP A 313 -11.31 0.71 -0.55
CA ASP A 313 -11.77 -0.42 -1.38
C ASP A 313 -13.16 -0.97 -0.96
N ALA A 314 -13.70 -0.50 0.17
CA ALA A 314 -15.01 -0.88 0.65
C ALA A 314 -16.13 -0.37 -0.27
N TYR A 315 -17.14 -1.22 -0.49
CA TYR A 315 -18.35 -0.83 -1.20
C TYR A 315 -19.12 0.25 -0.38
N PRO A 316 -19.69 1.28 -1.01
CA PRO A 316 -20.42 2.33 -0.30
C PRO A 316 -21.51 1.79 0.62
N GLY A 317 -21.62 2.33 1.84
CA GLY A 317 -22.64 1.90 2.81
C GLY A 317 -22.33 0.61 3.56
N THR A 318 -21.19 -0.04 3.29
CA THR A 318 -20.78 -1.26 3.97
C THR A 318 -19.84 -1.01 5.16
N ALA A 319 -19.77 -1.99 6.06
CA ALA A 319 -18.88 -1.97 7.22
C ALA A 319 -18.02 -3.23 7.30
N PRO A 320 -17.03 -3.39 6.41
CA PRO A 320 -16.22 -4.59 6.36
C PRO A 320 -15.31 -4.70 7.58
N ARG A 321 -14.95 -5.93 7.96
CA ARG A 321 -13.97 -6.18 9.02
C ARG A 321 -12.56 -5.77 8.65
N THR A 322 -12.28 -5.65 7.36
CA THR A 322 -11.00 -5.22 6.84
C THR A 322 -11.28 -4.25 5.70
N VAL A 323 -10.65 -3.09 5.71
CA VAL A 323 -10.74 -2.10 4.64
C VAL A 323 -9.34 -1.59 4.33
N VAL A 324 -9.01 -1.54 3.04
CA VAL A 324 -7.80 -0.88 2.55
C VAL A 324 -8.14 0.57 2.25
N ALA A 325 -7.55 1.47 3.02
CA ALA A 325 -7.64 2.90 2.79
C ALA A 325 -6.37 3.39 2.06
N THR A 326 -6.56 3.95 0.87
CA THR A 326 -5.51 4.50 0.02
C THR A 326 -5.44 6.01 0.23
N TYR A 327 -4.34 6.47 0.82
CA TYR A 327 -4.10 7.88 1.12
C TYR A 327 -3.15 8.51 0.11
N ILE A 328 -3.52 9.70 -0.39
CA ILE A 328 -2.62 10.52 -1.21
C ILE A 328 -1.86 11.49 -0.31
N VAL A 329 -0.54 11.37 -0.32
CA VAL A 329 0.40 12.16 0.49
C VAL A 329 1.20 13.10 -0.40
N THR A 330 1.33 14.35 0.01
CA THR A 330 2.10 15.36 -0.74
C THR A 330 3.18 16.01 0.13
N ALA A 331 4.20 16.56 -0.51
CA ALA A 331 5.11 17.49 0.13
C ALA A 331 4.36 18.74 0.61
N SER A 332 4.94 19.46 1.57
CA SER A 332 4.29 20.64 2.16
C SER A 332 4.22 21.84 1.20
N ASP A 333 5.13 21.90 0.25
CA ASP A 333 5.31 22.90 -0.80
C ASP A 333 4.82 22.44 -2.18
N GLY A 334 4.25 21.24 -2.27
CA GLY A 334 3.67 20.67 -3.50
C GLY A 334 4.37 19.38 -3.90
N GLU A 335 5.42 19.49 -4.69
CA GLU A 335 6.18 18.37 -5.26
C GLU A 335 7.35 17.94 -4.37
N PHE A 336 7.57 16.62 -4.31
CA PHE A 336 8.71 16.05 -3.59
C PHE A 336 10.01 16.49 -4.26
N ASN A 337 10.84 17.20 -3.49
CA ASN A 337 12.14 17.66 -3.93
C ASN A 337 13.24 17.26 -2.94
N VAL A 338 14.49 17.57 -3.26
CA VAL A 338 15.64 17.22 -2.41
C VAL A 338 15.60 17.84 -1.03
N ALA A 339 14.85 18.94 -0.86
CA ALA A 339 14.55 19.38 0.48
C ALA A 339 13.91 18.21 1.19
N ASP A 340 12.82 17.59 0.71
CA ASP A 340 11.98 16.60 1.40
C ASP A 340 12.63 15.27 1.75
N ASN A 341 13.84 15.01 1.26
CA ASN A 341 14.56 13.77 1.56
C ASN A 341 14.64 13.49 3.07
N GLY A 342 14.45 12.22 3.41
CA GLY A 342 14.51 11.72 4.78
C GLY A 342 13.47 10.66 5.07
N ARG A 343 13.55 10.13 6.31
CA ARG A 343 12.64 9.10 6.81
C ARG A 343 11.42 9.72 7.48
N TYR A 344 10.23 9.25 7.11
CA TYR A 344 8.95 9.72 7.62
C TYR A 344 8.25 8.63 8.42
N GLN A 345 7.86 8.94 9.65
CA GLN A 345 7.02 8.10 10.50
C GLN A 345 5.54 8.40 10.22
N VAL A 346 4.77 7.35 9.98
CA VAL A 346 3.31 7.40 9.86
C VAL A 346 2.70 6.94 11.17
N SER A 347 1.83 7.76 11.76
CA SER A 347 1.11 7.46 12.98
C SER A 347 -0.39 7.63 12.75
N LEU A 348 -1.17 6.68 13.25
CA LEU A 348 -2.62 6.79 13.33
C LEU A 348 -3.02 7.68 14.51
N ASN A 349 -3.84 8.68 14.24
CA ASN A 349 -4.36 9.61 15.22
C ASN A 349 -5.44 8.92 16.07
N ARG A 350 -5.46 9.23 17.36
CA ARG A 350 -6.45 8.64 18.29
C ARG A 350 -7.87 9.08 17.90
N ARG A 351 -8.82 8.15 17.88
CA ARG A 351 -10.24 8.41 17.61
C ARG A 351 -10.51 9.04 16.25
N SER A 352 -9.73 8.65 15.26
CA SER A 352 -9.95 9.07 13.87
C SER A 352 -10.82 8.05 13.12
N VAL A 353 -10.61 6.75 13.35
CA VAL A 353 -11.38 5.65 12.77
C VAL A 353 -12.17 4.91 13.84
N ARG A 354 -13.42 4.54 13.52
CA ARG A 354 -14.37 3.90 14.44
C ARG A 354 -14.89 2.58 13.88
N ASP A 355 -15.30 1.67 14.74
CA ASP A 355 -16.04 0.48 14.35
C ASP A 355 -17.57 0.77 14.24
N THR A 356 -18.36 -0.23 13.88
CA THR A 356 -19.82 -0.09 13.77
C THR A 356 -20.56 0.02 15.10
N VAL A 357 -19.90 -0.25 16.23
CA VAL A 357 -20.53 -0.28 17.55
C VAL A 357 -20.05 0.85 18.47
N GLY A 358 -19.25 1.77 17.94
CA GLY A 358 -18.86 3.04 18.57
C GLY A 358 -17.45 3.08 19.17
N ASN A 359 -16.68 1.99 19.12
CA ASN A 359 -15.32 1.98 19.62
C ASN A 359 -14.37 2.66 18.63
N ASN A 360 -13.50 3.48 19.19
CA ASN A 360 -12.55 4.28 18.44
C ASN A 360 -11.17 3.63 18.49
N ASN A 361 -10.42 3.75 17.41
CA ASN A 361 -9.02 3.33 17.37
C ASN A 361 -8.17 4.05 18.44
N LEU A 362 -7.12 3.38 18.89
CA LEU A 362 -6.07 3.99 19.70
C LEU A 362 -5.04 4.70 18.80
N SER A 363 -4.24 5.61 19.39
CA SER A 363 -3.10 6.15 18.64
C SER A 363 -2.00 5.09 18.55
N THR A 364 -1.52 4.86 17.33
CA THR A 364 -0.57 3.79 17.03
C THR A 364 0.46 4.28 16.01
N ARG A 365 1.73 3.93 16.22
CA ARG A 365 2.76 4.08 15.18
C ARG A 365 2.61 2.94 14.18
N LEU A 366 2.26 3.25 12.94
CA LEU A 366 2.00 2.22 11.92
C LEU A 366 3.28 1.75 11.24
N GLY A 367 4.23 2.67 11.02
CA GLY A 367 5.43 2.35 10.26
C GLY A 367 6.18 3.59 9.80
N ASN A 368 7.03 3.41 8.79
CA ASN A 368 7.81 4.50 8.21
C ASN A 368 8.09 4.22 6.73
N PHE A 369 8.24 5.27 5.93
CA PHE A 369 8.78 5.22 4.57
C PHE A 369 9.86 6.30 4.41
N SER A 370 10.52 6.35 3.25
CA SER A 370 11.56 7.35 2.97
C SER A 370 11.20 8.17 1.73
N VAL A 371 11.67 9.41 1.72
CA VAL A 371 11.81 10.21 0.50
C VAL A 371 13.32 10.25 0.18
N ASP A 372 13.69 9.79 -1.00
CA ASP A 372 15.07 9.76 -1.52
C ASP A 372 15.09 10.10 -3.01
N VAL A 373 14.79 11.36 -3.30
CA VAL A 373 14.82 11.93 -4.65
C VAL A 373 16.20 12.55 -4.95
N ALA A 374 16.60 12.54 -6.22
CA ALA A 374 17.85 13.15 -6.65
C ALA A 374 17.72 14.67 -6.83
N ALA A 375 18.83 15.40 -6.67
CA ALA A 375 18.91 16.80 -7.09
C ALA A 375 19.15 16.83 -8.60
N ARG A 376 18.16 17.22 -9.39
CA ARG A 376 18.31 17.32 -10.84
C ARG A 376 18.99 18.63 -11.20
N LEU A 377 20.24 18.54 -11.63
CA LEU A 377 21.02 19.67 -12.10
C LEU A 377 20.91 19.79 -13.62
N GLN A 378 20.82 21.01 -14.12
CA GLN A 378 21.03 21.33 -15.52
C GLN A 378 22.42 21.98 -15.65
N ILE A 379 23.27 21.37 -16.46
CA ILE A 379 24.64 21.80 -16.73
C ILE A 379 24.69 22.32 -18.17
N GLN A 380 24.96 23.60 -18.33
CA GLN A 380 25.14 24.25 -19.61
C GLN A 380 26.61 24.58 -19.82
N ILE A 381 27.18 24.15 -20.94
CA ILE A 381 28.56 24.40 -21.34
C ILE A 381 28.55 25.23 -22.61
N GLU A 382 29.32 26.30 -22.61
CA GLU A 382 29.48 27.26 -23.71
C GLU A 382 30.97 27.39 -24.05
N ASN A 383 31.34 27.22 -25.32
CA ASN A 383 32.65 27.61 -25.81
C ASN A 383 32.63 29.10 -26.17
N LEU A 384 33.46 29.88 -25.48
CA LEU A 384 33.57 31.33 -25.59
C LEU A 384 34.87 31.79 -26.26
N ALA A 385 35.66 30.86 -26.81
CA ALA A 385 36.81 31.22 -27.63
C ALA A 385 36.39 32.14 -28.79
N PRO A 386 37.29 33.01 -29.29
CA PRO A 386 37.00 33.83 -30.45
C PRO A 386 36.68 33.00 -31.69
N GLU A 387 36.01 33.59 -32.67
CA GLU A 387 35.81 32.97 -33.98
C GLU A 387 37.16 32.59 -34.62
N GLY A 388 37.28 31.34 -35.09
CA GLY A 388 38.55 30.78 -35.58
C GLY A 388 39.56 30.47 -34.47
N GLY A 389 39.13 30.48 -33.21
CA GLY A 389 39.91 30.10 -32.04
C GLY A 389 39.80 28.61 -31.69
N LEU A 390 40.13 28.30 -30.43
CA LEU A 390 40.28 26.94 -29.93
C LEU A 390 38.93 26.25 -29.71
N ALA A 391 38.84 24.97 -30.06
CA ALA A 391 37.72 24.11 -29.71
C ALA A 391 38.02 23.33 -28.41
N GLN A 392 37.00 22.71 -27.83
CA GLN A 392 37.15 21.82 -26.68
C GLN A 392 36.60 20.43 -26.99
N THR A 393 37.29 19.39 -26.55
CA THR A 393 36.79 18.00 -26.65
C THR A 393 35.62 17.79 -25.67
N PRO A 394 34.95 16.62 -25.66
CA PRO A 394 33.88 16.38 -24.71
C PRO A 394 34.28 16.72 -23.28
N PHE A 395 33.37 17.37 -22.55
CA PHE A 395 33.60 17.69 -21.14
C PHE A 395 33.25 16.48 -20.29
N TRP A 396 34.23 15.97 -19.55
CA TRP A 396 33.92 15.18 -18.37
C TRP A 396 33.46 16.13 -17.26
N VAL A 397 32.35 15.80 -16.60
CA VAL A 397 31.87 16.51 -15.40
C VAL A 397 31.49 15.51 -14.32
N GLY A 398 31.75 15.83 -13.05
CA GLY A 398 31.45 14.95 -11.92
C GLY A 398 30.98 15.71 -10.69
N VAL A 399 29.97 15.19 -10.00
CA VAL A 399 29.50 15.70 -8.71
C VAL A 399 29.83 14.67 -7.62
N HIS A 400 30.64 15.05 -6.64
CA HIS A 400 31.25 14.14 -5.68
C HIS A 400 31.42 14.77 -4.28
N ASP A 401 31.94 14.00 -3.33
CA ASP A 401 32.11 14.37 -1.93
C ASP A 401 33.34 15.26 -1.62
N GLY A 402 34.08 15.66 -2.68
CA GLY A 402 35.31 16.43 -2.59
C GLY A 402 36.57 15.61 -2.33
N ARG A 403 36.51 14.27 -2.38
CA ARG A 403 37.70 13.40 -2.27
C ARG A 403 38.28 12.96 -3.61
N PHE A 404 37.49 12.96 -4.67
CA PHE A 404 37.96 12.66 -6.02
C PHE A 404 38.97 13.72 -6.48
N ASP A 405 40.22 13.33 -6.66
CA ASP A 405 41.29 14.19 -7.13
C ASP A 405 41.48 13.99 -8.64
N LEU A 406 41.09 15.01 -9.41
CA LEU A 406 41.15 14.95 -10.85
C LEU A 406 42.61 14.99 -11.35
N GLY A 407 43.43 15.81 -10.71
CA GLY A 407 44.85 15.99 -10.97
C GLY A 407 45.45 17.02 -10.01
N THR A 408 46.75 16.92 -9.72
CA THR A 408 47.47 17.85 -8.83
C THR A 408 48.65 18.50 -9.55
N VAL A 409 48.74 19.83 -9.49
CA VAL A 409 49.87 20.61 -10.02
C VAL A 409 51.19 20.12 -9.42
N GLY A 410 52.22 19.97 -10.26
CA GLY A 410 53.53 19.46 -9.85
C GLY A 410 53.61 17.93 -9.75
N THR A 411 52.57 17.21 -10.19
CA THR A 411 52.53 15.74 -10.26
C THR A 411 52.29 15.30 -11.70
N SER A 412 52.80 14.13 -12.09
CA SER A 412 52.59 13.55 -13.42
C SER A 412 51.11 13.24 -13.69
N ALA A 413 50.59 13.62 -14.87
CA ALA A 413 49.21 13.34 -15.27
C ALA A 413 48.92 11.83 -15.37
N SER A 414 49.91 11.02 -15.74
CA SER A 414 49.82 9.56 -15.77
C SER A 414 49.52 8.92 -14.41
N GLY A 415 49.79 9.65 -13.30
CA GLY A 415 49.43 9.22 -11.94
C GLY A 415 47.93 9.35 -11.63
N PHE A 416 47.19 10.06 -12.48
CA PHE A 416 45.76 10.33 -12.32
C PHE A 416 44.97 9.58 -13.39
N GLY A 417 44.82 8.26 -13.23
CA GLY A 417 44.20 7.37 -14.22
C GLY A 417 43.12 8.01 -15.09
N GLY A 418 43.37 8.05 -16.40
CA GLY A 418 42.53 8.67 -17.41
C GLY A 418 42.85 10.13 -17.76
N LEU A 419 43.58 10.88 -16.92
CA LEU A 419 43.84 12.31 -17.17
C LEU A 419 44.78 12.55 -18.35
N GLU A 420 45.85 11.76 -18.49
CA GLU A 420 46.78 11.80 -19.64
C GLU A 420 46.01 11.56 -20.95
N LEU A 421 45.24 10.46 -21.00
CA LEU A 421 44.40 10.14 -22.15
C LEU A 421 43.37 11.23 -22.47
N LEU A 422 42.77 11.84 -21.44
CA LEU A 422 41.86 12.97 -21.62
C LEU A 422 42.60 14.17 -22.22
N ALA A 423 43.79 14.50 -21.71
CA ALA A 423 44.55 15.67 -22.13
C ALA A 423 45.13 15.53 -23.54
N GLU A 424 45.46 14.32 -23.97
CA GLU A 424 46.09 14.05 -25.28
C GLU A 424 45.08 13.70 -26.38
N GLU A 425 44.01 12.98 -26.05
CA GLU A 425 43.07 12.46 -27.05
C GLU A 425 41.64 13.01 -26.85
N GLY A 426 41.37 13.70 -25.75
CA GLY A 426 40.01 14.11 -25.38
C GLY A 426 39.12 12.96 -24.92
N ASP A 427 39.68 11.75 -24.68
CA ASP A 427 38.91 10.62 -24.20
C ASP A 427 38.74 10.66 -22.67
N THR A 428 37.48 10.67 -22.26
CA THR A 428 37.05 10.80 -20.86
C THR A 428 36.85 9.45 -20.16
N SER A 429 36.93 8.33 -20.90
CA SER A 429 36.61 6.98 -20.44
C SER A 429 37.38 6.59 -19.19
N GLY A 430 38.70 6.77 -19.18
CA GLY A 430 39.55 6.45 -18.04
C GLY A 430 39.22 7.27 -16.78
N VAL A 431 38.84 8.54 -16.95
CA VAL A 431 38.43 9.40 -15.82
C VAL A 431 37.09 8.91 -15.24
N SER A 432 36.13 8.58 -16.11
CA SER A 432 34.84 8.02 -15.70
C SER A 432 34.96 6.66 -15.02
N GLU A 433 35.80 5.76 -15.53
CA GLU A 433 36.07 4.46 -14.90
C GLU A 433 36.66 4.64 -13.50
N ARG A 434 37.64 5.53 -13.35
CA ARG A 434 38.22 5.85 -12.05
C ARG A 434 37.20 6.50 -11.11
N PHE A 435 36.36 7.39 -11.62
CA PHE A 435 35.32 8.05 -10.83
C PHE A 435 34.33 7.03 -10.28
N ALA A 436 33.80 6.14 -11.12
CA ALA A 436 32.91 5.06 -10.72
C ALA A 436 33.54 4.12 -9.67
N ALA A 437 34.86 3.89 -9.74
CA ALA A 437 35.59 3.03 -8.80
C ALA A 437 35.87 3.69 -7.43
N THR A 438 35.91 5.02 -7.36
CA THR A 438 36.43 5.76 -6.18
C THR A 438 35.47 6.76 -5.56
N SER A 439 34.34 7.04 -6.21
CA SER A 439 33.36 8.05 -5.81
C SER A 439 31.96 7.44 -5.69
N SER A 440 31.20 7.87 -4.69
CA SER A 440 29.75 7.63 -4.60
C SER A 440 28.92 8.69 -5.32
N GLY A 441 29.59 9.52 -6.12
CA GLY A 441 29.02 10.62 -6.87
C GLY A 441 28.36 10.18 -8.17
N VAL A 442 28.11 11.15 -9.03
CA VAL A 442 27.62 10.94 -10.39
C VAL A 442 28.45 11.76 -11.36
N ASP A 443 28.84 11.18 -12.50
CA ASP A 443 29.55 11.85 -13.56
C ASP A 443 28.84 11.71 -14.92
N ALA A 444 29.31 12.49 -15.89
CA ALA A 444 28.86 12.42 -17.28
C ALA A 444 29.93 12.98 -18.22
N THR A 445 29.96 12.44 -19.44
CA THR A 445 30.64 13.05 -20.57
C THR A 445 29.62 13.83 -21.40
N ILE A 446 29.84 15.13 -21.55
CA ILE A 446 28.99 16.04 -22.32
C ILE A 446 29.68 16.30 -23.65
N THR A 447 29.02 15.88 -24.73
CA THR A 447 29.47 16.03 -26.12
C THR A 447 28.69 17.13 -26.83
N SER A 448 29.30 17.85 -27.77
CA SER A 448 28.57 18.70 -28.71
C SER A 448 28.30 17.95 -30.02
N PRO A 449 27.04 17.64 -30.36
CA PRO A 449 26.71 16.93 -31.60
C PRO A 449 26.73 17.83 -32.85
N VAL A 450 26.88 19.15 -32.69
CA VAL A 450 26.87 20.14 -33.77
C VAL A 450 28.27 20.45 -34.30
N GLY A 451 29.32 20.08 -33.54
CA GLY A 451 30.71 20.21 -34.01
C GLY A 451 30.94 19.60 -35.40
N PHE A 452 32.04 19.96 -36.05
CA PHE A 452 32.28 19.60 -37.44
C PHE A 452 32.13 18.10 -37.74
N ALA A 453 31.77 17.79 -38.98
CA ALA A 453 31.32 16.47 -39.40
C ALA A 453 32.24 15.33 -38.92
N GLY A 454 31.73 14.52 -38.00
CA GLY A 454 32.39 13.30 -37.50
C GLY A 454 33.09 13.41 -36.14
N ALA A 455 33.10 14.58 -35.47
CA ALA A 455 33.71 14.74 -34.15
C ALA A 455 32.79 15.46 -33.13
N PRO A 456 32.63 14.94 -31.89
CA PRO A 456 31.72 15.50 -30.89
C PRO A 456 32.32 16.66 -30.05
N VAL A 457 32.95 17.64 -30.70
CA VAL A 457 33.71 18.74 -30.06
C VAL A 457 32.91 20.04 -29.98
N PHE A 458 33.21 20.88 -28.99
CA PHE A 458 32.63 22.21 -28.83
C PHE A 458 33.40 23.25 -29.66
N GLU A 459 32.82 23.70 -30.76
CA GLU A 459 33.35 24.82 -31.55
C GLU A 459 33.08 26.18 -30.91
N PRO A 460 33.87 27.22 -31.22
CA PRO A 460 33.61 28.58 -30.75
C PRO A 460 32.15 29.01 -30.97
N GLY A 461 31.47 29.41 -29.89
CA GLY A 461 30.06 29.83 -29.89
C GLY A 461 29.04 28.73 -29.63
N GLU A 462 29.45 27.46 -29.57
CA GLU A 462 28.52 26.36 -29.29
C GLU A 462 28.11 26.29 -27.82
N VAL A 463 26.85 25.86 -27.62
CA VAL A 463 26.22 25.72 -26.31
C VAL A 463 25.52 24.38 -26.21
N VAL A 464 25.84 23.59 -25.19
CA VAL A 464 25.18 22.31 -24.91
C VAL A 464 24.62 22.32 -23.50
N THR A 465 23.46 21.70 -23.32
CA THR A 465 22.82 21.52 -22.01
C THR A 465 22.62 20.03 -21.72
N ARG A 466 22.95 19.60 -20.50
CA ARG A 466 22.77 18.23 -20.01
C ARG A 466 22.18 18.23 -18.60
N ASN A 467 21.24 17.31 -18.34
CA ASN A 467 20.72 17.08 -17.00
C ASN A 467 21.54 15.99 -16.28
N LEU A 468 21.76 16.17 -14.97
CA LEU A 468 22.48 15.24 -14.11
C LEU A 468 21.75 15.08 -12.77
N ASP A 469 21.39 13.84 -12.43
CA ASP A 469 20.63 13.52 -11.21
C ASP A 469 21.59 13.14 -10.07
N VAL A 470 21.74 14.05 -9.10
CA VAL A 470 22.65 13.87 -7.96
C VAL A 470 21.91 13.27 -6.77
N ARG A 471 22.13 11.98 -6.49
CA ARG A 471 21.68 11.36 -5.24
C ARG A 471 22.54 11.80 -4.06
N ASN A 472 21.93 11.84 -2.87
CA ASN A 472 22.60 12.24 -1.63
C ASN A 472 23.38 13.57 -1.72
N PRO A 473 22.72 14.69 -2.09
CA PRO A 473 23.40 15.98 -2.28
C PRO A 473 24.07 16.52 -1.00
N HIS A 474 23.72 16.01 0.18
CA HIS A 474 24.40 16.33 1.43
C HIS A 474 25.80 15.68 1.55
N LEU A 475 26.05 14.59 0.80
CA LEU A 475 27.36 13.94 0.66
C LEU A 475 28.09 14.45 -0.59
N ASN A 476 27.44 14.36 -1.76
CA ASN A 476 27.99 14.71 -3.06
C ASN A 476 27.85 16.22 -3.32
N ARG A 477 28.72 17.01 -2.69
CA ARG A 477 28.59 18.48 -2.58
C ARG A 477 29.39 19.28 -3.59
N TYR A 478 30.39 18.68 -4.24
CA TYR A 478 31.38 19.40 -5.03
C TYR A 478 31.34 18.98 -6.50
N PHE A 479 31.67 19.90 -7.39
CA PHE A 479 31.68 19.71 -8.83
C PHE A 479 33.10 19.78 -9.36
N SER A 480 33.42 18.88 -10.28
CA SER A 480 34.65 18.92 -11.06
C SER A 480 34.36 18.78 -12.55
N TYR A 481 35.25 19.31 -13.39
CA TYR A 481 35.18 19.24 -14.84
C TYR A 481 36.58 19.07 -15.44
N ALA A 482 36.65 18.40 -16.60
CA ALA A 482 37.83 18.42 -17.46
C ALA A 482 37.46 18.31 -18.95
N SER A 483 38.26 18.92 -19.81
CA SER A 483 38.18 18.81 -21.27
C SER A 483 39.50 19.21 -21.90
N MET A 484 39.91 18.53 -22.97
CA MET A 484 41.10 18.93 -23.75
C MET A 484 40.79 20.16 -24.60
N ILE A 485 41.78 21.02 -24.76
CA ILE A 485 41.76 22.14 -25.70
C ILE A 485 42.39 21.68 -27.00
N ILE A 486 41.75 21.98 -28.12
CA ILE A 486 42.25 21.62 -29.44
C ILE A 486 42.33 22.82 -30.40
N PRO A 487 43.34 22.86 -31.28
CA PRO A 487 44.47 21.92 -31.35
C PRO A 487 45.47 22.13 -30.21
N SER A 488 45.94 21.03 -29.62
CA SER A 488 47.07 21.01 -28.68
C SER A 488 47.64 19.59 -28.57
N ASN A 489 48.80 19.47 -27.93
CA ASN A 489 49.39 18.18 -27.60
C ASN A 489 48.74 17.59 -26.35
N ASP A 490 48.78 18.33 -25.24
CA ASP A 490 48.28 17.87 -23.95
C ASP A 490 47.67 19.01 -23.10
N ALA A 491 47.21 20.08 -23.75
CA ALA A 491 46.62 21.23 -23.06
C ALA A 491 45.15 20.97 -22.73
N PHE A 492 44.76 21.18 -21.47
CA PHE A 492 43.41 20.88 -21.00
C PHE A 492 42.87 21.93 -20.02
N LEU A 493 41.54 21.99 -19.93
CA LEU A 493 40.79 22.74 -18.94
C LEU A 493 40.42 21.81 -17.80
N ALA A 494 40.64 22.21 -16.55
CA ALA A 494 40.14 21.49 -15.37
C ALA A 494 40.13 22.36 -14.11
N ASN A 495 39.28 22.04 -13.15
CA ASN A 495 39.48 22.46 -11.77
C ASN A 495 40.29 21.39 -11.01
N LEU A 496 41.56 21.71 -10.71
CA LEU A 496 42.46 20.79 -10.01
C LEU A 496 42.28 20.83 -8.47
N ASN A 497 41.42 21.72 -7.97
CA ASN A 497 40.95 21.68 -6.59
C ASN A 497 39.55 21.06 -6.52
N SER A 498 39.49 19.83 -6.02
CA SER A 498 38.28 19.02 -5.87
C SER A 498 37.20 19.64 -4.97
N ARG A 499 37.51 20.70 -4.23
CA ARG A 499 36.56 21.42 -3.36
C ARG A 499 36.32 22.87 -3.78
N GLU A 500 36.84 23.29 -4.94
CA GLU A 500 36.68 24.66 -5.44
C GLU A 500 35.22 25.02 -5.70
N VAL A 501 34.49 24.14 -6.40
CA VAL A 501 33.09 24.38 -6.76
C VAL A 501 32.18 23.57 -5.84
N GLN A 502 31.64 24.20 -4.81
CA GLN A 502 30.67 23.58 -3.91
C GLN A 502 29.23 23.90 -4.34
N LEU A 503 28.52 22.90 -4.88
CA LEU A 503 27.13 23.01 -5.32
C LEU A 503 26.12 22.95 -4.16
N PHE A 504 26.37 22.12 -3.15
CA PHE A 504 25.43 21.86 -2.06
C PHE A 504 26.04 22.19 -0.69
N ASP A 505 25.21 22.70 0.22
CA ASP A 505 25.60 22.90 1.62
C ASP A 505 25.64 21.58 2.42
N ALA A 506 25.98 21.64 3.71
CA ALA A 506 26.06 20.45 4.56
C ALA A 506 24.71 19.73 4.79
N ARG A 507 23.58 20.35 4.42
CA ARG A 507 22.24 19.75 4.49
C ARG A 507 21.75 19.29 3.11
N GLY A 508 22.58 19.39 2.07
CA GLY A 508 22.22 19.03 0.70
C GLY A 508 21.39 20.10 -0.01
N LYS A 509 21.30 21.32 0.53
CA LYS A 509 20.60 22.43 -0.14
C LYS A 509 21.50 23.01 -1.23
N PHE A 510 20.97 23.15 -2.44
CA PHE A 510 21.67 23.79 -3.55
C PHE A 510 21.99 25.25 -3.21
N ARG A 511 23.23 25.68 -3.44
CA ARG A 511 23.74 27.02 -3.07
C ARG A 511 23.33 28.12 -4.05
N GLY A 512 22.47 27.81 -5.01
CA GLY A 512 22.03 28.70 -6.08
C GLY A 512 22.85 28.52 -7.35
N ARG A 513 22.41 29.17 -8.44
CA ARG A 513 23.04 29.08 -9.76
C ARG A 513 24.55 29.33 -9.66
N GLN A 514 25.34 28.39 -10.17
CA GLN A 514 26.79 28.55 -10.29
C GLN A 514 27.16 28.93 -11.72
N THR A 515 28.13 29.83 -11.86
CA THR A 515 28.71 30.19 -13.16
C THR A 515 30.22 30.15 -13.03
N ILE A 516 30.84 29.21 -13.73
CA ILE A 516 32.28 29.01 -13.78
C ILE A 516 32.75 29.62 -15.10
N ASN A 517 33.48 30.73 -15.02
CA ASN A 517 34.14 31.33 -16.18
C ASN A 517 35.57 30.79 -16.24
N ILE A 518 35.89 30.06 -17.31
CA ILE A 518 37.18 29.38 -17.49
C ILE A 518 38.03 30.24 -18.43
N PHE A 519 39.10 30.82 -17.90
CA PHE A 519 39.98 31.71 -18.65
C PHE A 519 41.25 30.99 -19.09
N GLY A 520 42.05 31.61 -19.96
CA GLY A 520 43.34 31.07 -20.39
C GLY A 520 44.32 30.78 -19.25
N ARG A 521 44.22 31.49 -18.12
CA ARG A 521 45.00 31.18 -16.90
C ARG A 521 44.58 29.87 -16.21
N ASN A 522 43.46 29.29 -16.61
CA ASN A 522 42.92 28.03 -16.11
C ASN A 522 43.24 26.86 -17.07
N VAL A 523 44.08 27.09 -18.07
CA VAL A 523 44.59 26.04 -18.96
C VAL A 523 45.80 25.39 -18.31
N TRP A 524 45.77 24.07 -18.27
CA TRP A 524 46.83 23.23 -17.76
C TRP A 524 47.52 22.52 -18.91
N ASP A 525 48.80 22.30 -18.72
CA ASP A 525 49.66 21.44 -19.49
C ASP A 525 49.80 20.14 -18.69
N ALA A 526 49.57 18.98 -19.31
CA ALA A 526 49.66 17.70 -18.62
C ALA A 526 51.10 17.29 -18.29
N GLY A 527 52.07 17.85 -19.03
CA GLY A 527 53.48 17.52 -18.96
C GLY A 527 53.76 16.12 -19.48
N THR A 528 52.93 15.60 -20.38
CA THR A 528 53.09 14.25 -20.96
C THR A 528 53.57 14.31 -22.39
N GLU A 529 53.35 15.43 -23.11
CA GLU A 529 53.86 15.65 -24.46
C GLU A 529 54.58 16.99 -24.67
N LEU A 530 55.57 17.02 -25.57
CA LEU A 530 56.20 18.27 -25.99
C LEU A 530 55.25 19.10 -26.86
N ASN A 531 54.84 20.27 -26.35
CA ASN A 531 54.04 21.25 -27.09
C ASN A 531 54.72 21.72 -28.39
N ARG A 532 54.30 21.18 -29.53
CA ARG A 532 54.84 21.51 -30.85
C ARG A 532 53.77 21.37 -31.92
N VAL A 533 53.72 22.37 -32.79
CA VAL A 533 52.77 22.45 -33.92
C VAL A 533 52.81 21.21 -34.82
N ASN A 534 54.01 20.69 -35.10
CA ASN A 534 54.23 19.50 -35.93
C ASN A 534 54.50 18.24 -35.08
N GLY A 535 54.09 18.27 -33.81
CA GLY A 535 54.32 17.23 -32.82
C GLY A 535 53.16 16.26 -32.70
N GLY A 536 52.30 16.11 -33.72
CA GLY A 536 51.15 15.21 -33.63
C GLY A 536 50.01 15.73 -32.76
N ALA A 537 49.94 17.04 -32.50
CA ALA A 537 48.84 17.65 -31.76
C ALA A 537 47.47 17.22 -32.30
N ALA A 538 46.56 16.87 -31.39
CA ALA A 538 45.24 16.43 -31.76
C ALA A 538 44.52 17.56 -32.53
N PHE A 539 43.83 17.17 -33.61
CA PHE A 539 43.05 18.09 -34.46
C PHE A 539 43.87 19.25 -35.09
N SER A 540 45.16 19.04 -35.32
CA SER A 540 46.01 19.87 -36.19
C SER A 540 46.19 19.18 -37.56
N THR A 541 46.08 19.91 -38.67
CA THR A 541 46.39 19.35 -40.01
C THR A 541 47.89 19.30 -40.32
N GLU A 542 48.73 19.86 -39.46
CA GLU A 542 50.19 19.91 -39.64
C GLU A 542 50.83 18.51 -39.47
N GLY A 543 50.13 17.59 -38.80
CA GLY A 543 50.54 16.21 -38.59
C GLY A 543 51.71 16.06 -37.60
N GLY A 544 52.36 14.90 -37.64
CA GLY A 544 53.49 14.55 -36.76
C GLY A 544 53.22 13.34 -35.88
N ILE A 545 54.18 13.06 -34.99
CA ILE A 545 54.08 12.02 -33.96
C ILE A 545 54.33 12.71 -32.62
N GLY A 546 53.46 12.47 -31.65
CA GLY A 546 53.63 12.85 -30.25
C GLY A 546 55.02 12.50 -29.75
N VAL A 547 55.65 13.42 -29.02
CA VAL A 547 56.92 13.14 -28.35
C VAL A 547 56.70 13.30 -26.86
N ASN A 548 56.69 12.17 -26.16
CA ASN A 548 56.49 12.17 -24.72
C ASN A 548 57.55 13.04 -24.03
N GLU A 549 57.11 13.81 -23.05
CA GLU A 549 57.97 14.38 -22.03
C GLU A 549 57.65 13.78 -20.67
N THR A 550 58.62 13.80 -19.76
CA THR A 550 58.43 13.34 -18.37
C THR A 550 58.24 14.55 -17.48
N GLY A 551 57.26 15.38 -17.83
CA GLY A 551 56.89 16.59 -17.14
C GLY A 551 55.92 16.34 -15.99
N VAL A 552 55.33 17.42 -15.52
CA VAL A 552 54.30 17.42 -14.47
C VAL A 552 53.24 18.46 -14.82
N ILE A 553 52.03 18.27 -14.28
CA ILE A 553 50.93 19.20 -14.50
C ILE A 553 51.33 20.61 -14.06
N HIS A 554 51.24 21.58 -14.96
CA HIS A 554 51.53 22.98 -14.66
C HIS A 554 50.68 23.92 -15.52
N ALA A 555 50.70 25.22 -15.21
CA ALA A 555 49.91 26.19 -15.97
C ALA A 555 50.49 26.34 -17.40
N HIS A 556 49.64 26.20 -18.41
CA HIS A 556 50.06 26.27 -19.81
C HIS A 556 50.34 27.72 -20.22
N ALA A 557 51.48 27.97 -20.87
CA ALA A 557 51.95 29.33 -21.20
C ALA A 557 51.17 30.00 -22.34
N GLY A 558 50.52 29.22 -23.19
CA GLY A 558 49.71 29.67 -24.33
C GLY A 558 49.99 28.84 -25.58
N LEU A 559 49.08 28.88 -26.55
CA LEU A 559 49.18 28.12 -27.80
C LEU A 559 49.47 29.02 -29.02
N ASN A 560 50.20 30.12 -28.82
CA ASN A 560 50.46 31.09 -29.89
C ASN A 560 51.24 30.49 -31.07
N ASP A 561 52.09 29.48 -30.80
CA ASP A 561 52.86 28.81 -31.84
C ASP A 561 51.96 28.06 -32.83
N PHE A 562 50.75 27.67 -32.41
CA PHE A 562 49.75 27.02 -33.26
C PHE A 562 48.97 28.01 -34.16
N ILE A 563 49.11 29.32 -33.98
CA ILE A 563 48.41 30.29 -34.83
C ILE A 563 48.87 30.13 -36.29
N GLY A 564 47.91 29.98 -37.19
CA GLY A 564 48.14 29.70 -38.61
C GLY A 564 48.10 28.22 -38.97
N SER A 565 48.07 27.30 -38.00
CA SER A 565 47.90 25.86 -38.28
C SER A 565 46.54 25.59 -38.90
N GLY A 566 46.46 24.67 -39.85
CA GLY A 566 45.17 24.25 -40.38
C GLY A 566 44.34 23.42 -39.39
N LEU A 567 43.02 23.57 -39.48
CA LEU A 567 42.04 22.88 -38.64
C LEU A 567 41.22 21.88 -39.48
N PRO A 568 40.69 20.80 -38.88
CA PRO A 568 39.83 19.83 -39.55
C PRO A 568 38.54 20.42 -40.14
N THR A 569 38.14 21.61 -39.71
CA THR A 569 37.04 22.41 -40.27
C THR A 569 37.37 23.01 -41.65
N GLY A 570 38.63 22.94 -42.09
CA GLY A 570 39.13 23.57 -43.32
C GLY A 570 39.54 25.03 -43.16
N SER A 571 39.42 25.61 -41.96
CA SER A 571 39.95 26.93 -41.62
C SER A 571 41.36 26.86 -41.03
N THR A 572 41.93 28.01 -40.66
CA THR A 572 43.20 28.08 -39.91
C THR A 572 42.92 28.65 -38.53
N LEU A 573 43.73 28.27 -37.53
CA LEU A 573 43.66 28.84 -36.19
C LEU A 573 44.10 30.31 -36.25
N THR A 574 43.19 31.24 -35.98
CA THR A 574 43.47 32.69 -36.06
C THR A 574 43.78 33.30 -34.71
N SER A 575 43.42 32.62 -33.62
CA SER A 575 43.65 33.07 -32.26
C SER A 575 43.86 31.92 -31.28
N ALA A 576 44.78 32.11 -30.35
CA ALA A 576 44.99 31.23 -29.20
C ALA A 576 44.45 31.92 -27.94
N PHE A 577 45.08 31.69 -26.78
CA PHE A 577 44.67 32.30 -25.52
C PHE A 577 45.79 33.09 -24.84
N SER A 578 45.38 34.09 -24.08
CA SER A 578 46.17 34.76 -23.06
C SER A 578 45.54 34.46 -21.68
N PRO A 579 46.21 34.76 -20.56
CA PRO A 579 45.65 34.54 -19.22
C PRO A 579 44.26 35.17 -18.98
N GLY A 580 43.91 36.23 -19.71
CA GLY A 580 42.64 36.94 -19.63
C GLY A 580 41.58 36.51 -20.65
N THR A 581 41.90 35.65 -21.61
CA THR A 581 40.95 35.16 -22.62
C THR A 581 39.91 34.27 -21.96
N LEU A 582 38.62 34.55 -22.10
CA LEU A 582 37.55 33.67 -21.64
C LEU A 582 37.36 32.57 -22.68
N LEU A 583 37.57 31.31 -22.30
CA LEU A 583 37.55 30.17 -23.21
C LEU A 583 36.27 29.36 -23.12
N ALA A 584 35.76 29.16 -21.92
CA ALA A 584 34.52 28.42 -21.72
C ALA A 584 33.74 28.95 -20.53
N ARG A 585 32.44 28.67 -20.52
CA ARG A 585 31.58 28.91 -19.37
C ARG A 585 30.75 27.68 -19.06
N ILE A 586 30.75 27.28 -17.79
CA ILE A 586 29.84 26.26 -17.26
C ILE A 586 28.82 26.96 -16.36
N THR A 587 27.54 26.82 -16.68
CA THR A 587 26.43 27.28 -15.84
C THR A 587 25.69 26.08 -15.27
N ILE A 588 25.50 26.05 -13.95
CA ILE A 588 24.82 24.95 -13.25
C ILE A 588 23.61 25.51 -12.52
N THR A 589 22.44 24.97 -12.82
CA THR A 589 21.15 25.31 -12.19
C THR A 589 20.51 24.07 -11.60
N LEU A 590 19.75 24.23 -10.52
CA LEU A 590 18.84 23.19 -10.03
C LEU A 590 17.53 23.35 -10.78
N ILE A 591 17.01 22.26 -11.33
CA ILE A 591 15.67 22.22 -11.92
C ILE A 591 14.78 21.34 -11.04
N SER A 592 13.56 21.84 -10.78
CA SER A 592 12.53 21.17 -9.97
C SER A 592 11.93 20.02 -10.74
#